data_AF-A0AAN7MVA6-F1
#
_entry.id   AF-A0AAN7MVA6-F1
#
_cell.length_a   1.000
_cell.length_b   1.000
_cell.length_c   1.000
_cell.angle_alpha   90.00
_cell.angle_beta   90.00
_cell.angle_gamma   90.00
#
_symmetry.space_group_name_H-M   'P 1'
#
loop_
_entity.id
_entity.type
_entity.pdbx_description
1 polymer ?
#
loop_
_entity_poly.entity_id
_entity_poly.type
_entity_poly.pdbx_seq_one_letter_code
_entity_poly.pdbx_strand_id
1 'polypeptide(L)'
;MTEAMIRKKPGMASVKDMPLLQDGPPPGGFAPVRYARRIPNTGPSAMAIFLAAFGAFSWGMYQVGQGNKVRRALKEEKYAARRAILPVLQAEEDERFVKEWKKYLEYEAEVMKDVPGWKVGENVYHSGRWVPPASGELRPEVW
;
A
#
# COMPACT_ATOMS: atom_id res chain seq x y z
N MET A 1 -61.50 -49.70 48.23
CA MET A 1 -62.68 -50.22 47.49
C MET A 1 -63.45 -49.13 46.72
N THR A 2 -63.15 -47.83 46.89
CA THR A 2 -63.86 -46.72 46.23
C THR A 2 -63.40 -46.42 44.79
N GLU A 3 -62.13 -46.66 44.48
CA GLU A 3 -61.56 -46.46 43.13
C GLU A 3 -62.31 -47.23 42.03
N ALA A 4 -62.82 -48.42 42.33
CA ALA A 4 -63.61 -49.23 41.39
C ALA A 4 -64.97 -48.60 41.04
N MET A 5 -65.49 -47.73 41.90
CA MET A 5 -66.71 -46.96 41.62
C MET A 5 -66.41 -45.68 40.82
N ILE A 6 -65.24 -45.08 41.03
CA ILE A 6 -64.82 -43.84 40.39
C ILE A 6 -64.34 -44.11 38.95
N ARG A 7 -63.48 -45.11 38.76
CA ARG A 7 -62.94 -45.53 37.44
C ARG A 7 -63.77 -46.66 36.84
N LYS A 8 -65.09 -46.51 36.87
CA LYS A 8 -65.99 -47.57 36.40
C LYS A 8 -66.12 -47.51 34.88
N LYS A 9 -65.85 -48.61 34.19
CA LYS A 9 -66.17 -48.80 32.76
C LYS A 9 -67.36 -49.76 32.61
N PRO A 10 -68.35 -49.47 31.76
CA PRO A 10 -69.43 -50.42 31.46
C PRO A 10 -68.87 -51.75 30.93
N GLY A 11 -69.34 -52.88 31.49
CA GLY A 11 -68.91 -54.23 31.08
C GLY A 11 -67.63 -54.76 31.77
N MET A 12 -67.11 -54.07 32.79
CA MET A 12 -65.95 -54.53 33.57
C MET A 12 -66.31 -55.77 34.41
N ALA A 13 -65.61 -56.89 34.19
CA ALA A 13 -65.78 -58.13 34.95
C ALA A 13 -64.82 -58.25 36.13
N SER A 14 -63.68 -57.55 36.08
CA SER A 14 -62.65 -57.56 37.12
C SER A 14 -62.09 -56.16 37.38
N VAL A 15 -61.57 -55.94 38.59
CA VAL A 15 -60.84 -54.72 38.97
C VAL A 15 -59.63 -54.47 38.05
N LYS A 16 -59.09 -55.49 37.38
CA LYS A 16 -57.97 -55.34 36.43
C LYS A 16 -58.34 -54.57 35.15
N ASP A 17 -59.62 -54.52 34.78
CA ASP A 17 -60.06 -53.87 33.53
C ASP A 17 -60.47 -52.41 33.73
N MET A 18 -60.12 -51.82 34.88
CA MET A 18 -60.33 -50.40 35.15
C MET A 18 -59.59 -49.53 34.10
N PRO A 19 -60.22 -48.51 33.53
CA PRO A 19 -59.60 -47.61 32.57
C PRO A 19 -58.48 -46.81 33.25
N LEU A 20 -57.32 -46.81 32.61
CA LEU A 20 -56.16 -46.01 33.00
C LEU A 20 -55.79 -45.12 31.82
N LEU A 21 -56.19 -43.86 31.86
CA LEU A 21 -55.77 -42.84 30.92
C LEU A 21 -54.72 -41.98 31.62
N GLN A 22 -53.45 -42.18 31.25
CA GLN A 22 -52.31 -41.42 31.74
C GLN A 22 -51.74 -40.57 30.60
N ASP A 23 -51.14 -39.43 30.95
CA ASP A 23 -50.36 -38.67 29.99
C ASP A 23 -49.11 -39.47 29.60
N GLY A 24 -48.85 -39.57 28.31
CA GLY A 24 -47.83 -40.43 27.74
C GLY A 24 -47.52 -40.06 26.30
N PRO A 25 -46.38 -40.53 25.77
CA PRO A 25 -46.06 -40.27 24.37
C PRO A 25 -47.13 -40.90 23.47
N PRO A 26 -47.41 -40.29 22.30
CA PRO A 26 -48.31 -40.89 21.33
C PRO A 26 -47.81 -42.28 20.93
N PRO A 27 -48.70 -43.19 20.50
CA PRO A 27 -48.29 -44.47 19.96
C PRO A 27 -47.36 -44.24 18.75
N GLY A 28 -46.08 -44.59 18.90
CA GLY A 28 -45.01 -44.31 17.91
C GLY A 28 -43.93 -43.32 18.37
N GLY A 29 -44.11 -42.63 19.51
CA GLY A 29 -43.13 -41.71 20.06
C GLY A 29 -43.06 -40.35 19.34
N PHE A 30 -42.14 -39.49 19.79
CA PHE A 30 -41.90 -38.18 19.17
C PHE A 30 -40.86 -38.27 18.06
N ALA A 31 -40.84 -37.25 17.18
CA ALA A 31 -39.80 -37.13 16.16
C ALA A 31 -38.40 -37.15 16.80
N PRO A 32 -37.39 -37.74 16.11
CA PRO A 32 -36.05 -37.86 16.66
C PRO A 32 -35.44 -36.48 16.86
N VAL A 33 -35.21 -36.12 18.13
CA VAL A 33 -34.53 -34.88 18.49
C VAL A 33 -33.05 -35.03 18.22
N ARG A 34 -32.51 -34.17 17.36
CA ARG A 34 -31.09 -34.17 17.04
C ARG A 34 -30.29 -33.48 18.15
N TYR A 35 -29.50 -34.25 18.87
CA TYR A 35 -28.65 -33.76 19.97
C TYR A 35 -27.17 -33.57 19.58
N ALA A 36 -26.72 -34.21 18.49
CA ALA A 36 -25.32 -34.17 18.08
C ALA A 36 -24.96 -32.88 17.32
N ARG A 37 -23.78 -32.33 17.61
CA ARG A 37 -23.20 -31.19 16.90
C ARG A 37 -22.81 -31.61 15.47
N ARG A 38 -23.23 -30.82 14.47
CA ARG A 38 -22.80 -30.96 13.08
C ARG A 38 -22.30 -29.61 12.59
N ILE A 39 -20.99 -29.48 12.44
CA ILE A 39 -20.36 -28.31 11.82
C ILE A 39 -19.85 -28.71 10.44
N PRO A 40 -20.38 -28.11 9.36
CA PRO A 40 -19.87 -28.35 8.03
C PRO A 40 -18.53 -27.64 7.84
N ASN A 41 -17.49 -28.40 7.46
CA ASN A 41 -16.19 -27.86 7.06
C ASN A 41 -16.12 -27.73 5.53
N THR A 42 -17.09 -27.05 4.93
CA THR A 42 -17.24 -26.92 3.45
C THR A 42 -16.38 -25.81 2.85
N GLY A 43 -15.23 -25.53 3.47
CA GLY A 43 -14.25 -24.58 2.95
C GLY A 43 -13.42 -25.16 1.81
N PRO A 44 -12.72 -24.31 1.04
CA PRO A 44 -11.75 -24.77 0.06
C PRO A 44 -10.64 -25.59 0.73
N SER A 45 -10.16 -26.62 0.05
CA SER A 45 -9.07 -27.45 0.56
C SER A 45 -7.79 -26.64 0.73
N ALA A 46 -6.88 -27.10 1.59
CA ALA A 46 -5.60 -26.43 1.82
C ALA A 46 -4.81 -26.19 0.52
N MET A 47 -4.86 -27.16 -0.41
CA MET A 47 -4.20 -27.01 -1.72
C MET A 47 -4.89 -26.00 -2.62
N ALA A 48 -6.23 -25.91 -2.61
CA ALA A 48 -6.93 -24.88 -3.36
C ALA A 48 -6.54 -23.47 -2.89
N ILE A 49 -6.45 -23.27 -1.57
CA ILE A 49 -6.00 -22.00 -0.99
C ILE A 49 -4.56 -21.69 -1.38
N PHE A 50 -3.66 -22.66 -1.25
CA PHE A 50 -2.24 -22.49 -1.57
C PHE A 50 -2.02 -22.16 -3.05
N LEU A 51 -2.63 -22.91 -3.97
CA LEU A 51 -2.50 -22.69 -5.40
C LEU A 51 -3.11 -21.35 -5.84
N ALA A 52 -4.23 -20.95 -5.24
CA ALA A 52 -4.80 -19.63 -5.49
C ALA A 52 -3.86 -18.50 -5.05
N ALA A 53 -3.28 -18.60 -3.85
CA ALA A 53 -2.36 -17.61 -3.34
C ALA A 53 -1.07 -17.55 -4.18
N PHE A 54 -0.49 -18.71 -4.51
CA PHE A 54 0.71 -18.80 -5.34
C PHE A 54 0.46 -18.32 -6.77
N GLY A 55 -0.68 -18.67 -7.37
CA GLY A 55 -1.10 -18.21 -8.69
C GLY A 55 -1.28 -16.69 -8.73
N ALA A 56 -1.98 -16.13 -7.74
CA ALA A 56 -2.16 -14.69 -7.61
C ALA A 56 -0.82 -13.96 -7.43
N PHE A 57 0.08 -14.50 -6.61
CA PHE A 57 1.40 -13.92 -6.38
C PHE A 57 2.27 -13.93 -7.64
N SER A 58 2.41 -15.11 -8.27
CA SER A 58 3.24 -15.25 -9.47
C SER A 58 2.74 -14.37 -10.63
N TRP A 59 1.43 -14.34 -10.86
CA TRP A 59 0.82 -13.45 -11.84
C TRP A 59 0.96 -11.97 -11.47
N GLY A 60 0.74 -11.62 -10.20
CA GLY A 60 0.91 -10.26 -9.70
C GLY A 60 2.33 -9.74 -9.91
N MET A 61 3.35 -10.57 -9.62
CA MET A 61 4.76 -10.22 -9.82
C MET A 61 5.09 -10.05 -11.31
N TYR A 62 4.51 -10.86 -12.19
CA TYR A 62 4.64 -10.68 -13.64
C TYR A 62 4.07 -9.32 -14.08
N GLN A 63 2.87 -8.96 -13.62
CA GLN A 63 2.24 -7.67 -13.95
C GLN A 63 3.02 -6.48 -13.40
N VAL A 64 3.57 -6.59 -12.18
CA VAL A 64 4.48 -5.58 -11.62
C VAL A 64 5.72 -5.40 -12.50
N GLY A 65 6.28 -6.49 -13.04
CA GLY A 65 7.38 -6.44 -14.00
C GLY A 65 7.04 -5.66 -15.26
N GLN A 66 5.87 -5.93 -15.86
CA GLN A 66 5.39 -5.20 -17.04
C GLN A 66 5.15 -3.72 -16.73
N GLY A 67 4.50 -3.40 -15.60
CA GLY A 67 4.29 -2.02 -15.17
C GLY A 67 5.59 -1.26 -14.92
N ASN A 68 6.60 -1.91 -14.35
CA ASN A 68 7.92 -1.33 -14.15
C ASN A 68 8.65 -1.04 -15.47
N LYS A 69 8.47 -1.89 -16.49
CA LYS A 69 9.01 -1.65 -17.84
C LYS A 69 8.40 -0.41 -18.48
N VAL A 70 7.08 -0.27 -18.40
CA VAL A 70 6.36 0.92 -18.91
C VAL A 70 6.80 2.18 -18.14
N ARG A 71 6.84 2.12 -16.81
CA ARG A 71 7.28 3.24 -15.98
C ARG A 71 8.72 3.67 -16.29
N ARG A 72 9.61 2.73 -16.62
CA ARG A 72 10.97 3.04 -17.06
C ARG A 72 10.99 3.76 -18.41
N ALA A 73 10.18 3.31 -19.37
CA ALA A 73 10.05 3.96 -20.68
C ALA A 73 9.57 5.41 -20.53
N LEU A 74 8.54 5.65 -19.71
CA LEU A 74 8.02 7.00 -19.45
C LEU A 74 9.05 7.92 -18.75
N LYS A 75 9.84 7.36 -17.82
CA LYS A 75 10.95 8.12 -17.20
C LYS A 75 12.04 8.45 -18.21
N GLU A 76 12.37 7.52 -19.09
CA GLU A 76 13.37 7.73 -20.14
C GLU A 76 12.91 8.80 -21.13
N GLU A 77 11.64 8.79 -21.52
CA GLU A 77 11.04 9.85 -22.35
C GLU A 77 11.17 11.22 -21.67
N LYS A 78 10.82 11.31 -20.38
CA LYS A 78 10.99 12.55 -19.59
C LYS A 78 12.45 13.01 -19.55
N TYR A 79 13.41 12.09 -19.35
CA TYR A 79 14.82 12.43 -19.33
C TYR A 79 15.36 12.80 -20.72
N ALA A 80 14.86 12.17 -21.79
CA ALA A 80 15.19 12.53 -23.16
C ALA A 80 14.70 13.94 -23.49
N ALA A 81 13.44 14.26 -23.15
CA ALA A 81 12.89 15.61 -23.32
C ALA A 81 13.70 16.67 -22.56
N ARG A 82 14.08 16.39 -21.30
CA ARG A 82 14.95 17.28 -20.52
C ARG A 82 16.32 17.47 -21.15
N ARG A 83 16.96 16.39 -21.61
CA ARG A 83 18.27 16.46 -22.28
C ARG A 83 18.19 17.26 -23.58
N ALA A 84 17.09 17.18 -24.31
CA ALA A 84 16.90 17.92 -25.56
C ALA A 84 16.84 19.44 -25.33
N ILE A 85 16.19 19.91 -24.25
CA ILE A 85 16.08 21.33 -23.94
C ILE A 85 17.25 21.88 -23.11
N LEU A 86 18.04 21.01 -22.47
CA LEU A 86 19.15 21.39 -21.59
C LEU A 86 20.15 22.38 -22.22
N PRO A 87 20.59 22.22 -23.48
CA PRO A 87 21.56 23.15 -24.07
C PRO A 87 21.04 24.59 -24.16
N VAL A 88 19.74 24.77 -24.40
CA VAL A 88 19.12 26.10 -24.46
C VAL A 88 19.09 26.73 -23.08
N LEU A 89 18.62 25.99 -22.08
CA LEU A 89 18.58 26.47 -20.69
C LEU A 89 19.98 26.77 -20.15
N GLN A 90 20.97 25.95 -20.50
CA GLN A 90 22.35 26.18 -20.11
C GLN A 90 22.91 27.44 -20.75
N ALA A 91 22.64 27.68 -22.04
CA ALA A 91 23.09 28.90 -22.71
C ALA A 91 22.46 30.17 -22.11
N GLU A 92 21.16 30.14 -21.81
CA GLU A 92 20.47 31.26 -21.13
C GLU A 92 21.06 31.56 -19.76
N GLU A 93 21.38 30.50 -19.00
CA GLU A 93 21.99 30.61 -17.68
C GLU A 93 23.45 31.11 -17.76
N ASP A 94 24.23 30.63 -18.73
CA ASP A 94 25.59 31.09 -18.97
C ASP A 94 25.60 32.58 -19.36
N GLU A 95 24.66 33.03 -20.20
CA GLU A 95 24.49 34.46 -20.51
C GLU A 95 24.15 35.28 -19.27
N ARG A 96 23.23 34.80 -18.44
CA ARG A 96 22.84 35.46 -17.18
C ARG A 96 24.05 35.59 -16.25
N PHE A 97 24.81 34.49 -16.08
CA PHE A 97 26.01 34.45 -15.25
C PHE A 97 27.08 35.42 -15.75
N VAL A 98 27.39 35.42 -17.05
CA VAL A 98 28.39 36.33 -17.63
C VAL A 98 27.97 37.79 -17.46
N LYS A 99 26.68 38.12 -17.62
CA LYS A 99 26.16 39.48 -17.37
C LYS A 99 26.37 39.89 -15.92
N GLU A 100 26.05 39.02 -14.97
CA GLU A 100 26.21 39.33 -13.54
C GLU A 100 27.69 39.39 -13.12
N TRP A 101 28.51 38.49 -13.66
CA TRP A 101 29.95 38.47 -13.42
C TRP A 101 30.63 39.75 -13.93
N LYS A 102 30.21 40.28 -15.09
CA LYS A 102 30.69 41.57 -15.60
C LYS A 102 30.38 42.72 -14.64
N LYS A 103 29.16 42.80 -14.12
CA LYS A 103 28.80 43.82 -13.12
C LYS A 103 29.65 43.69 -11.85
N TYR A 104 29.89 42.46 -11.39
CA TYR A 104 30.73 42.20 -10.23
C TYR A 104 32.18 42.67 -10.47
N LEU A 105 32.75 42.40 -11.65
CA LEU A 105 34.10 42.86 -12.01
C LEU A 105 34.18 44.39 -12.17
N GLU A 106 33.15 45.03 -12.73
CA GLU A 106 33.06 46.49 -12.82
C GLU A 106 33.01 47.13 -11.41
N TYR A 107 32.20 46.56 -10.53
CA TYR A 107 32.14 46.96 -9.12
C TYR A 107 33.47 46.76 -8.39
N GLU A 108 34.12 45.60 -8.60
CA GLU A 108 35.45 45.32 -8.04
C GLU A 108 36.48 46.36 -8.50
N ALA A 109 36.48 46.71 -9.80
CA ALA A 109 37.38 47.72 -10.36
C ALA A 109 37.15 49.11 -9.78
N GLU A 110 35.89 49.50 -9.58
CA GLU A 110 35.53 50.80 -9.00
C GLU A 110 35.97 50.91 -7.53
N VAL A 111 35.70 49.87 -6.73
CA VAL A 111 36.00 49.84 -5.29
C VAL A 111 37.49 49.70 -5.00
N MET A 112 38.22 48.94 -5.83
CA MET A 112 39.64 48.60 -5.59
C MET A 112 40.64 49.52 -6.29
N LYS A 113 40.18 50.59 -6.97
CA LYS A 113 41.03 51.52 -7.76
C LYS A 113 42.20 52.13 -6.98
N ASP A 114 42.02 52.35 -5.68
CA ASP A 114 43.00 53.04 -4.83
C ASP A 114 43.93 52.06 -4.08
N VAL A 115 43.77 50.74 -4.26
CA VAL A 115 44.53 49.71 -3.55
C VAL A 115 45.76 49.28 -4.38
N PRO A 116 46.99 49.49 -3.90
CA PRO A 116 48.19 49.17 -4.66
C PRO A 116 48.38 47.66 -4.82
N GLY A 117 48.66 47.22 -6.05
CA GLY A 117 48.95 45.81 -6.37
C GLY A 117 47.71 44.93 -6.60
N TRP A 118 46.49 45.49 -6.49
CA TRP A 118 45.26 44.76 -6.80
C TRP A 118 45.10 44.57 -8.31
N LYS A 119 44.80 43.34 -8.74
CA LYS A 119 44.48 43.01 -10.14
C LYS A 119 43.02 42.56 -10.21
N VAL A 120 42.21 43.37 -10.89
CA VAL A 120 40.77 43.07 -11.08
C VAL A 120 40.60 41.74 -11.81
N GLY A 121 39.75 40.86 -11.29
CA GLY A 121 39.45 39.57 -11.90
C GLY A 121 40.63 38.57 -11.88
N GLU A 122 41.60 38.74 -10.98
CA GLU A 122 42.68 37.78 -10.81
C GLU A 122 42.13 36.42 -10.33
N ASN A 123 42.59 35.34 -10.98
CA ASN A 123 42.15 33.99 -10.61
C ASN A 123 42.79 33.59 -9.27
N VAL A 124 41.96 33.35 -8.27
CA VAL A 124 42.39 32.87 -6.94
C VAL A 124 42.90 31.42 -6.99
N TYR A 125 42.51 30.66 -8.02
CA TYR A 125 43.00 29.30 -8.22
C TYR A 125 44.30 29.28 -9.02
N HIS A 126 45.27 28.50 -8.55
CA HIS A 126 46.56 28.31 -9.23
C HIS A 126 46.46 27.54 -10.54
N SER A 127 45.31 26.91 -10.84
CA SER A 127 45.09 26.20 -12.09
C SER A 127 44.52 27.13 -13.16
N GLY A 128 44.93 26.96 -14.42
CA GLY A 128 44.31 27.66 -15.56
C GLY A 128 42.89 27.18 -15.92
N ARG A 129 42.25 26.36 -15.07
CA ARG A 129 40.87 25.91 -15.27
C ARG A 129 39.91 26.91 -14.63
N TRP A 130 38.80 27.17 -15.31
CA TRP A 130 37.70 27.92 -14.71
C TRP A 130 37.00 27.07 -13.64
N VAL A 131 36.67 27.72 -12.52
CA VAL A 131 35.94 27.13 -11.40
C VAL A 131 34.79 28.09 -11.07
N PRO A 132 33.54 27.61 -10.92
CA PRO A 132 32.43 28.48 -10.57
C PRO A 132 32.63 29.10 -9.18
N PRO A 133 32.23 30.36 -8.97
CA PRO A 133 32.33 31.01 -7.66
C PRO A 133 31.43 30.29 -6.63
N ALA A 134 31.90 30.19 -5.40
CA ALA A 134 31.17 29.56 -4.30
C ALA A 134 30.71 30.61 -3.26
N SER A 135 29.50 30.45 -2.72
CA SER A 135 28.97 31.33 -1.67
C SER A 135 29.54 31.06 -0.27
N GLY A 136 30.26 29.93 -0.10
CA GLY A 136 30.79 29.50 1.20
C GLY A 136 29.80 28.72 2.06
N GLU A 137 28.52 28.68 1.68
CA GLU A 137 27.50 27.88 2.34
C GLU A 137 27.43 26.47 1.75
N LEU A 138 27.16 25.47 2.61
CA LEU A 138 26.97 24.09 2.16
C LEU A 138 25.51 23.88 1.74
N ARG A 139 25.30 23.47 0.48
CA ARG A 139 23.99 23.23 -0.14
C ARG A 139 23.05 24.46 -0.20
N PRO A 140 23.47 25.59 -0.78
CA PRO A 140 22.61 26.75 -0.94
C PRO A 140 21.39 26.51 -1.86
N GLU A 141 21.37 25.44 -2.64
CA GLU A 141 20.30 25.10 -3.59
C GLU A 141 19.07 24.39 -3.01
N VAL A 142 19.13 24.00 -1.73
CA VAL A 142 18.11 23.11 -1.10
C VAL A 142 17.13 23.85 -0.20
N TRP A 143 17.45 25.08 0.23
CA TRP A 143 16.74 25.82 1.29
C TRP A 143 15.74 26.85 0.75
#